data_AF-A0A376FL97-F1
#
_entry.id   AF-A0A376FL97-F1
#
_cell.length_a   1.000
_cell.length_b   1.000
_cell.length_c   1.000
_cell.angle_alpha   90.00
_cell.angle_beta   90.00
_cell.angle_gamma   90.00
#
_symmetry.space_group_name_H-M   'P 1'
#
loop_
_entity.id
_entity.type
_entity.pdbx_description
1 polymer ?
#
loop_
_entity_poly.entity_id
_entity_poly.type
_entity_poly.pdbx_seq_one_letter_code
_entity_poly.pdbx_strand_id
1 'polypeptide(L)' 'MGKDYKFGGPSIKDVKLFGVGTGMGLRKEDNELREALNKAFAEMRADGTYDKLAKKYFDFNVYGG' A
#
# COMPACT_ATOMS: atom_id res chain seq x y z
N MET A 1 -13.59 12.71 1.22
CA MET A 1 -13.85 14.01 1.87
C MET A 1 -15.31 14.06 2.27
N GLY A 2 -15.64 14.64 3.44
CA GLY A 2 -17.04 14.78 3.85
C GLY A 2 -17.81 15.73 2.93
N LYS A 3 -19.12 15.54 2.83
CA LYS A 3 -20.03 16.25 1.90
C LYS A 3 -19.86 17.78 1.89
N ASP A 4 -19.46 18.37 3.02
CA ASP A 4 -19.33 19.83 3.20
C ASP A 4 -17.92 20.27 3.63
N TYR A 5 -16.91 19.39 3.53
CA TYR A 5 -15.53 19.69 3.95
C TYR A 5 -14.57 19.63 2.77
N LYS A 6 -13.77 20.69 2.63
CA LYS A 6 -12.63 20.74 1.70
C LYS A 6 -11.31 20.68 2.47
N PHE A 7 -10.32 20.08 1.84
CA PHE A 7 -8.98 20.04 2.40
C PHE A 7 -8.39 21.47 2.47
N GLY A 8 -7.98 21.89 3.67
CA GLY A 8 -7.49 23.24 3.94
C GLY A 8 -5.99 23.37 3.69
N GLY A 9 -5.58 23.50 2.43
CA GLY A 9 -4.18 23.71 2.04
C GLY A 9 -3.62 22.63 1.10
N PRO A 10 -2.31 22.61 0.81
CA PRO A 10 -1.68 21.55 0.03
C PRO A 10 -1.50 20.28 0.87
N SER A 11 -1.59 19.12 0.24
CA SER A 11 -1.31 17.84 0.93
C SER A 11 0.13 17.82 1.43
N ILE A 12 0.32 17.55 2.72
CA ILE A 12 1.65 17.40 3.30
C ILE A 12 2.19 16.04 2.89
N LYS A 13 3.26 16.03 2.10
CA LYS A 13 3.95 14.83 1.62
C LYS A 13 5.39 14.83 2.11
N ASP A 14 5.58 14.78 3.42
CA ASP A 14 6.91 14.69 4.04
C ASP A 14 7.34 13.23 4.20
N VAL A 15 8.26 12.78 3.36
CA VAL A 15 8.76 11.39 3.38
C VAL A 15 9.48 11.04 4.68
N LYS A 16 10.10 12.01 5.37
CA LYS A 16 10.77 11.74 6.66
C LYS A 16 9.75 11.43 7.75
N LEU A 17 8.59 12.06 7.70
CA LEU A 17 7.52 11.86 8.69
C LEU A 17 6.63 10.68 8.34
N PHE A 18 6.29 10.49 7.06
CA PHE A 18 5.27 9.53 6.62
C PHE A 18 5.83 8.28 5.93
N GLY A 19 7.13 8.27 5.58
CA GLY A 19 7.75 7.18 4.83
C GLY A 19 7.25 7.08 3.38
N VAL A 20 7.57 5.96 2.73
CA VAL A 20 7.11 5.63 1.37
C VAL A 20 6.19 4.42 1.43
N GLY A 21 4.89 4.67 1.35
CA GLY A 21 3.87 3.62 1.33
C GLY A 21 3.78 2.82 2.63
N THR A 22 3.38 1.56 2.53
CA THR A 22 3.19 0.64 3.67
C THR A 22 3.78 -0.72 3.32
N GLY A 23 4.34 -1.42 4.32
CA GLY A 23 4.95 -2.73 4.15
C GLY A 23 4.65 -3.69 5.30
N MET A 24 5.00 -4.95 5.12
CA MET A 24 4.88 -5.99 6.15
C MET A 24 6.08 -5.93 7.10
N GLY A 25 5.83 -5.72 8.39
CA GLY A 25 6.87 -5.71 9.42
C GLY A 25 7.36 -7.13 9.74
N LEU A 26 8.69 -7.35 9.65
CA LEU A 26 9.35 -8.62 9.92
C LEU A 26 10.58 -8.41 10.81
N ARG A 27 11.08 -9.49 11.43
CA ARG A 27 12.39 -9.45 12.10
C ARG A 27 13.49 -9.24 11.06
N LYS A 28 14.61 -8.64 11.47
CA LYS A 28 15.68 -8.22 10.54
C LYS A 28 16.45 -9.40 9.97
N GLU A 29 16.52 -10.48 10.73
CA GLU A 29 17.23 -11.71 10.41
C GLU A 29 16.43 -12.67 9.52
N ASP A 30 15.11 -12.50 9.41
CA ASP A 30 14.20 -13.41 8.72
C ASP A 30 14.21 -13.20 7.18
N ASN A 31 15.39 -13.36 6.56
CA ASN A 31 15.57 -13.11 5.13
C ASN A 31 14.74 -14.04 4.25
N GLU A 32 14.69 -15.34 4.55
CA GLU A 32 13.94 -16.32 3.74
C GLU A 32 12.44 -16.03 3.75
N LEU A 33 11.89 -15.68 4.92
CA LEU A 33 10.48 -15.31 5.06
C LEU A 33 10.17 -14.02 4.30
N ARG A 34 11.07 -13.02 4.38
CA ARG A 34 10.95 -11.77 3.64
C ARG A 34 10.89 -12.01 2.13
N GLU A 35 11.80 -12.82 1.59
CA GLU A 35 11.81 -13.13 0.16
C GLU A 35 10.55 -13.91 -0.27
N ALA A 36 10.10 -14.88 0.54
CA ALA A 36 8.89 -15.64 0.26
C ALA A 36 7.64 -14.73 0.21
N LEU A 37 7.50 -13.82 1.17
CA LEU A 37 6.40 -12.85 1.22
C LEU A 37 6.45 -11.87 0.04
N ASN A 38 7.64 -11.37 -0.31
CA ASN A 38 7.82 -10.49 -1.46
C ASN A 38 7.41 -11.19 -2.76
N LYS A 39 7.84 -12.43 -2.95
CA LYS A 39 7.48 -13.24 -4.13
C LYS A 39 5.98 -13.47 -4.21
N ALA A 40 5.35 -13.93 -3.13
CA ALA A 40 3.91 -14.17 -3.08
C ALA A 40 3.12 -12.89 -3.38
N PHE A 41 3.52 -11.77 -2.80
CA PHE A 41 2.87 -10.49 -3.06
C PHE A 41 3.02 -10.04 -4.52
N ALA A 42 4.20 -10.22 -5.13
CA ALA A 42 4.41 -9.91 -6.53
C ALA A 42 3.54 -10.78 -7.45
N GLU A 43 3.45 -12.08 -7.18
CA GLU A 43 2.60 -13.02 -7.93
C GLU A 43 1.12 -12.65 -7.82
N MET A 44 0.63 -12.36 -6.61
CA MET A 44 -0.75 -11.89 -6.37
C MET A 44 -1.10 -10.59 -7.10
N ARG A 45 -0.09 -9.78 -7.43
CA ARG A 45 -0.30 -8.56 -8.22
C ARG A 45 -0.29 -8.86 -9.71
N ALA A 46 0.61 -9.73 -10.16
CA ALA A 46 0.67 -10.16 -11.55
C ALA A 46 -0.59 -10.90 -11.99
N ASP A 47 -1.19 -11.71 -11.12
CA ASP A 47 -2.41 -12.48 -11.42
C ASP A 47 -3.73 -11.71 -11.19
N GLY A 48 -3.63 -10.46 -10.70
CA GLY A 48 -4.78 -9.59 -10.43
C GLY A 48 -5.57 -9.93 -9.17
N THR A 49 -5.12 -10.87 -8.33
CA THR A 49 -5.74 -11.19 -7.04
C THR A 49 -5.77 -9.98 -6.12
N TYR A 50 -4.68 -9.22 -6.08
CA TYR A 50 -4.60 -7.98 -5.31
C TYR A 50 -5.70 -6.99 -5.72
N ASP A 51 -5.86 -6.74 -7.02
CA ASP A 51 -6.84 -5.77 -7.52
C ASP A 51 -8.27 -6.21 -7.21
N LYS A 52 -8.57 -7.51 -7.30
CA LYS A 52 -9.88 -8.07 -6.93
C LYS A 52 -10.20 -7.84 -5.47
N LEU A 53 -9.22 -7.97 -4.58
CA LEU A 53 -9.38 -7.72 -3.15
C LEU A 53 -9.51 -6.22 -2.85
N ALA A 54 -8.66 -5.38 -3.44
CA ALA A 54 -8.66 -3.94 -3.24
C ALA A 54 -9.98 -3.29 -3.67
N LYS A 55 -10.55 -3.71 -4.81
CA LYS A 55 -11.83 -3.19 -5.34
C LYS A 55 -13.04 -3.40 -4.44
N LYS A 56 -12.94 -4.29 -3.43
CA LYS A 56 -14.01 -4.45 -2.43
C LYS A 56 -14.10 -3.28 -1.47
N TYR A 57 -13.02 -2.52 -1.30
CA TYR A 57 -12.88 -1.47 -0.29
C TYR A 57 -12.57 -0.10 -0.89
N PHE A 58 -11.94 -0.07 -2.06
CA PHE A 58 -11.51 1.15 -2.71
C PHE A 58 -12.03 1.21 -4.15
N ASP A 59 -12.59 2.35 -4.52
CA ASP A 59 -13.04 2.69 -5.88
C ASP A 59 -11.93 3.32 -6.74
N PHE A 60 -10.70 3.37 -6.22
CA PHE A 60 -9.49 3.86 -6.88
C PHE A 60 -8.30 2.90 -6.64
N ASN A 61 -7.21 3.06 -7.39
CA ASN A 61 -6.00 2.28 -7.18
C ASN A 61 -5.29 2.74 -5.90
N VAL A 62 -5.46 1.96 -4.83
CA VAL A 62 -4.89 2.26 -3.50
C VAL A 62 -3.39 1.99 -3.41
N TYR A 63 -2.83 1.10 -4.25
CA TYR A 63 -1.39 0.84 -4.26
C TYR A 63 -0.59 2.01 -4.82
N GLY A 64 -1.23 2.85 -5.62
CA GLY A 64 -0.59 3.96 -6.32
C GLY A 64 0.03 3.55 -7.65
N GLY A 65 0.16 4.55 -8.53
CA GLY A 65 0.90 4.51 -9.79
C GLY A 65 1.91 5.64 -9.82
#